data_AF-A0A7S1F5V2-F1
#
_entry.id   AF-A0A7S1F5V2-F1
#
_cell.length_a   1.000
_cell.length_b   1.000
_cell.length_c   1.000
_cell.angle_alpha   90.00
_cell.angle_beta   90.00
_cell.angle_gamma   90.00
#
_symmetry.space_group_name_H-M   'P 1'
#
loop_
_entity.id
_entity.type
_entity.pdbx_description
1 polymer ?
#
loop_
_entity_poly.entity_id
_entity_poly.type
_entity_poly.pdbx_seq_one_letter_code
_entity_poly.pdbx_strand_id
1 'polypeptide(L)'
;SFVASGTFSRVFLVHPETAKTRRWKEKSHDAQRYAAKVMRENDSYIQYTSDARKEGDILKRLEASQIAQGKEVLTMRCFDSFAVVDEVGEPYWCLVLEWLG
;
A
#
# COMPACT_ATOMS: atom_id res chain seq x y z
N SER A 1 9.08 7.98 5.66
CA SER A 1 9.98 7.38 6.69
C SER A 1 9.66 5.91 6.89
N PHE A 2 10.64 5.06 7.22
CA PHE A 2 10.36 3.66 7.61
C PHE A 2 9.53 3.61 8.89
N VAL A 3 8.58 2.68 8.97
CA VAL A 3 7.66 2.52 10.11
C VAL A 3 7.78 1.14 10.72
N ALA A 4 7.64 0.09 9.91
CA ALA A 4 7.60 -1.28 10.38
C ALA A 4 8.05 -2.28 9.30
N SER A 5 8.41 -3.49 9.73
CA SER A 5 8.71 -4.61 8.85
C SER A 5 8.00 -5.86 9.33
N GLY A 6 7.42 -6.59 8.38
CA GLY A 6 6.98 -7.97 8.57
C GLY A 6 7.80 -8.93 7.72
N THR A 7 7.50 -10.22 7.83
CA THR A 7 8.20 -11.29 7.10
C THR A 7 8.25 -11.05 5.59
N PHE A 8 7.21 -10.45 5.01
CA PHE A 8 7.04 -10.32 3.56
C PHE A 8 6.93 -8.87 3.06
N SER A 9 6.95 -7.89 3.97
CA SER A 9 6.72 -6.51 3.60
C SER A 9 7.44 -5.52 4.50
N ARG A 10 7.71 -4.35 3.94
CA ARG A 10 8.14 -3.18 4.70
C ARG A 10 7.09 -2.09 4.56
N VAL A 11 6.86 -1.36 5.64
CA VAL A 11 5.87 -0.29 5.71
C VAL A 11 6.58 1.04 5.90
N PHE A 12 6.20 2.01 5.09
CA PHE A 12 6.72 3.36 5.11
C PHE A 12 5.58 4.35 5.30
N LEU A 13 5.80 5.39 6.10
CA LEU A 13 4.96 6.56 6.16
C LEU A 13 5.24 7.42 4.92
N VAL A 14 4.18 7.75 4.17
CA VAL A 14 4.27 8.50 2.91
C VAL A 14 3.25 9.64 2.87
N HIS A 15 3.59 10.71 2.14
CA HIS A 15 2.73 11.88 1.98
C HIS A 15 1.96 11.83 0.64
N PRO A 16 0.78 12.44 0.52
CA PRO A 16 -0.07 12.38 -0.68
C PRO A 16 0.61 12.86 -1.97
N GLU A 17 1.45 13.89 -1.85
CA GLU A 17 2.15 14.51 -2.97
C GLU A 17 3.20 13.57 -3.60
N THR A 18 3.72 12.63 -2.80
CA THR A 18 4.65 11.58 -3.25
C THR A 18 3.97 10.36 -3.86
N ALA A 19 2.72 10.07 -3.47
CA ALA A 19 1.98 8.92 -3.99
C ALA A 19 1.57 9.13 -5.47
N LYS A 20 1.22 10.38 -5.86
CA LYS A 20 0.79 10.70 -7.24
C LYS A 20 1.93 10.78 -8.25
N THR A 21 3.14 11.11 -7.83
CA THR A 21 4.26 11.41 -8.75
C THR A 21 5.26 10.26 -8.91
N ARG A 22 5.12 9.17 -8.14
CA ARG A 22 6.09 8.05 -8.05
C ARG A 22 7.52 8.53 -7.78
N ARG A 23 7.70 9.75 -7.27
CA ARG A 23 8.99 10.35 -6.92
C ARG A 23 8.90 10.87 -5.49
N TRP A 24 9.73 10.28 -4.63
CA TRP A 24 9.77 10.53 -3.20
C TRP A 24 10.48 11.86 -2.94
N LYS A 25 9.72 12.91 -2.59
CA LYS A 25 10.25 14.15 -2.01
C LYS A 25 9.49 14.47 -0.73
N GLU A 26 10.25 14.76 0.31
CA GLU A 26 9.75 15.01 1.64
C GLU A 26 9.08 16.40 1.75
N LYS A 27 7.94 16.46 2.47
CA LYS A 27 7.25 17.60 3.15
C LYS A 27 5.82 17.93 2.68
N SER A 28 4.85 17.80 3.60
CA SER A 28 4.04 18.91 4.15
C SER A 28 3.29 18.44 5.42
N HIS A 29 3.07 19.35 6.38
CA HIS A 29 2.64 19.05 7.77
C HIS A 29 1.11 18.94 7.99
N ASP A 30 0.29 19.21 6.96
CA ASP A 30 -1.19 19.17 7.03
C ASP A 30 -1.84 18.23 5.99
N ALA A 31 -1.03 17.44 5.29
CA ALA A 31 -1.50 16.53 4.26
C ALA A 31 -1.81 15.14 4.85
N GLN A 32 -2.98 14.58 4.49
CA GLN A 32 -3.43 13.24 4.88
C GLN A 32 -2.28 12.21 4.79
N ARG A 33 -1.91 11.60 5.91
CA ARG A 33 -0.82 10.62 5.93
C ARG A 33 -1.29 9.30 5.35
N TYR A 34 -0.42 8.63 4.61
CA TYR A 34 -0.67 7.28 4.10
C TYR A 34 0.44 6.32 4.55
N ALA A 35 0.12 5.04 4.58
CA ALA A 35 1.09 3.96 4.72
C ALA A 35 1.36 3.32 3.36
N ALA A 36 2.62 3.23 2.95
CA ALA A 36 3.04 2.43 1.80
C ALA A 36 3.57 1.08 2.28
N LYS A 37 2.85 0.00 1.97
CA LYS A 37 3.29 -1.38 2.20
C LYS A 37 3.93 -1.91 0.93
N VAL A 38 5.22 -2.24 1.00
CA VAL A 38 6.04 -2.67 -0.14
C VAL A 38 6.42 -4.15 0.04
N MET A 39 6.15 -4.96 -0.98
CA MET A 39 6.36 -6.41 -1.00
C MET A 39 7.17 -6.79 -2.25
N ARG A 40 8.10 -7.75 -2.16
CA ARG A 40 8.85 -8.23 -3.35
C ARG A 40 7.89 -8.92 -4.31
N GLU A 41 8.04 -8.74 -5.62
CA GLU A 41 7.17 -9.36 -6.65
C GLU A 41 7.57 -10.80 -7.01
N ASN A 42 8.83 -11.18 -6.81
CA ASN A 42 9.37 -12.49 -7.16
C ASN A 42 9.99 -13.23 -5.97
N ASP A 43 9.34 -13.17 -4.80
CA ASP A 43 9.81 -13.97 -3.67
C ASP A 43 9.54 -15.46 -3.93
N SER A 44 10.61 -16.29 -3.87
CA SER A 44 10.61 -17.73 -4.18
C SER A 44 9.67 -18.58 -3.29
N TYR A 45 9.07 -17.98 -2.26
CA TYR A 45 7.89 -18.50 -1.58
C TYR A 45 6.62 -18.16 -2.38
N ILE A 46 6.47 -18.89 -3.50
CA ILE A 46 5.59 -18.71 -4.68
C ILE A 46 4.08 -18.45 -4.43
N GLN A 47 3.58 -18.52 -3.19
CA GLN A 47 2.17 -18.19 -2.90
C GLN A 47 1.91 -16.68 -2.69
N TYR A 48 2.87 -15.89 -2.21
CA TYR A 48 2.58 -14.55 -1.66
C TYR A 48 2.56 -13.39 -2.65
N THR A 49 3.16 -13.52 -3.84
CA THR A 49 3.18 -12.44 -4.85
C THR A 49 1.92 -12.40 -5.71
N SER A 50 1.32 -13.57 -5.91
CA SER A 50 -0.09 -13.71 -6.27
C SER A 50 -0.99 -12.97 -5.26
N ASP A 51 -0.61 -12.96 -3.99
CA ASP A 51 -1.43 -12.44 -2.89
C ASP A 51 -1.30 -10.93 -2.71
N ALA A 52 -0.13 -10.33 -2.94
CA ALA A 52 0.10 -8.89 -2.80
C ALA A 52 -0.78 -8.04 -3.74
N ARG A 53 -0.90 -8.44 -5.01
CA ARG A 53 -1.77 -7.78 -5.98
C ARG A 53 -3.24 -7.96 -5.62
N LYS A 54 -3.62 -9.18 -5.22
CA LYS A 54 -4.99 -9.52 -4.83
C LYS A 54 -5.40 -8.80 -3.54
N GLU A 55 -4.49 -8.59 -2.60
CA GLU A 55 -4.74 -7.94 -1.31
C GLU A 55 -5.31 -6.54 -1.51
N GLY A 56 -4.67 -5.73 -2.37
CA GLY A 56 -5.16 -4.39 -2.70
C GLY A 56 -6.55 -4.39 -3.33
N ASP A 57 -6.80 -5.31 -4.26
CA ASP A 57 -8.09 -5.45 -4.94
C ASP A 57 -9.21 -5.92 -3.99
N ILE A 58 -8.89 -6.84 -3.07
CA ILE A 58 -9.82 -7.36 -2.06
C ILE A 58 -10.25 -6.24 -1.11
N LEU A 59 -9.30 -5.44 -0.61
CA LEU A 59 -9.61 -4.32 0.29
C LEU A 59 -10.54 -3.31 -0.38
N LYS A 60 -10.27 -2.93 -1.64
CA LYS A 60 -11.14 -2.02 -2.41
C LYS A 60 -12.54 -2.59 -2.63
N ARG A 61 -12.65 -3.88 -2.93
CA ARG A 61 -13.96 -4.56 -3.10
C ARG A 61 -14.73 -4.64 -1.79
N LEU A 62 -14.03 -4.89 -0.67
CA LEU A 62 -14.64 -4.97 0.65
C LEU A 62 -15.20 -3.61 1.09
N GLU A 63 -14.43 -2.54 0.91
CA GLU A 63 -14.90 -1.17 1.14
C GLU A 63 -16.15 -0.87 0.31
N ALA A 64 -16.11 -1.11 -1.00
CA ALA A 64 -17.24 -0.88 -1.89
C ALA A 64 -18.48 -1.68 -1.47
N SER A 65 -18.30 -2.93 -1.04
CA SER A 65 -19.37 -3.80 -0.54
C SER A 65 -19.99 -3.28 0.77
N GLN A 66 -19.18 -2.79 1.70
CA GLN A 66 -19.67 -2.19 2.96
C GLN A 66 -20.48 -0.92 2.68
N ILE A 67 -19.97 -0.04 1.81
CA ILE A 67 -20.66 1.20 1.39
C ILE A 67 -22.00 0.87 0.72
N ALA A 68 -22.02 -0.08 -0.22
CA ALA A 68 -23.24 -0.49 -0.92
C ALA A 68 -24.31 -1.06 0.02
N GLN A 69 -23.90 -1.65 1.14
CA GLN A 69 -24.79 -2.18 2.17
C GLN A 69 -25.19 -1.13 3.23
N GLY A 70 -24.74 0.13 3.10
CA GLY A 70 -24.96 1.17 4.11
C GLY A 70 -24.27 0.88 5.45
N LYS A 71 -23.24 0.03 5.44
CA LYS A 71 -22.47 -0.34 6.64
C LYS A 71 -21.30 0.61 6.83
N GLU A 72 -20.91 0.78 8.09
CA GLU A 72 -19.66 1.43 8.44
C GLU A 72 -18.46 0.66 7.86
N VAL A 73 -17.48 1.40 7.32
CA VAL A 73 -16.23 0.83 6.81
C VAL A 73 -15.26 0.63 7.98
N LEU A 74 -15.24 -0.58 8.52
CA LEU A 74 -14.37 -0.99 9.64
C LEU A 74 -13.02 -1.57 9.20
N THR A 75 -12.75 -1.60 7.90
CA THR A 75 -11.49 -2.13 7.35
C THR A 75 -10.58 -0.99 6.93
N MET A 76 -9.28 -1.23 7.03
CA MET A 76 -8.27 -0.28 6.54
C MET A 76 -8.45 -0.03 5.05
N ARG A 77 -8.53 1.23 4.66
CA ARG A 77 -8.74 1.61 3.26
C ARG A 77 -7.48 1.43 2.42
N CYS A 78 -7.67 0.93 1.20
CA CYS A 78 -6.61 0.83 0.19
C CYS A 78 -6.89 1.85 -0.93
N PHE A 79 -6.10 2.92 -0.97
CA PHE A 79 -6.25 3.98 -1.96
C PHE A 79 -5.69 3.56 -3.32
N ASP A 80 -4.50 2.95 -3.33
CA ASP A 80 -3.81 2.58 -4.55
C ASP A 80 -2.98 1.29 -4.44
N SER A 81 -2.70 0.67 -5.58
CA SER A 81 -2.01 -0.62 -5.69
C SER A 81 -1.28 -0.69 -7.03
N PHE A 82 0.05 -0.77 -7.04
CA PHE A 82 0.85 -0.72 -8.26
C PHE A 82 2.21 -1.43 -8.15
N ALA A 83 2.75 -1.84 -9.29
CA ALA A 83 4.12 -2.32 -9.41
C ALA A 83 5.13 -1.17 -9.34
N VAL A 84 6.25 -1.40 -8.67
CA VAL A 84 7.39 -0.48 -8.55
C VAL A 84 8.69 -1.27 -8.69
N VAL A 85 9.72 -0.64 -9.23
CA VAL A 85 11.05 -1.24 -9.35
C VAL A 85 12.00 -0.41 -8.49
N ASP A 86 12.88 -1.07 -7.75
CA ASP A 86 13.88 -0.37 -6.95
C ASP A 86 15.07 0.14 -7.79
N GLU A 87 16.07 0.72 -7.13
CA GLU A 87 17.25 1.30 -7.80
C GLU A 87 18.14 0.27 -8.50
N VAL A 88 18.06 -1.01 -8.10
CA VAL A 88 18.86 -2.10 -8.67
C VAL A 88 18.08 -2.94 -9.68
N GLY A 89 16.84 -2.56 -9.98
CA GLY A 89 16.01 -3.24 -10.98
C GLY A 89 15.13 -4.35 -10.42
N GLU A 90 15.07 -4.53 -9.09
CA GLU A 90 14.26 -5.58 -8.47
C GLU A 90 12.79 -5.15 -8.42
N PRO A 91 11.86 -6.04 -8.82
CA PRO A 91 10.44 -5.71 -8.87
C PRO A 91 9.74 -5.90 -7.52
N TYR A 92 8.87 -4.96 -7.21
CA TYR A 92 8.07 -4.91 -5.99
C TYR A 92 6.62 -4.55 -6.30
N TRP A 93 5.72 -4.93 -5.41
CA TRP A 93 4.34 -4.47 -5.37
C TRP A 93 4.12 -3.54 -4.19
N CYS A 94 3.47 -2.40 -4.43
CA CYS A 94 3.20 -1.38 -3.42
C CYS A 94 1.70 -1.19 -3.23
N LEU A 95 1.24 -1.20 -1.98
CA LEU A 95 -0.10 -0.79 -1.57
C LEU A 95 -0.04 0.55 -0.84
N VAL A 96 -0.90 1.49 -1.22
CA VAL A 96 -1.09 2.78 -0.54
C VAL A 96 -2.34 2.66 0.34
N LEU A 97 -2.12 2.68 1.64
CA LEU A 97 -3.10 2.36 2.67
C LEU A 97 -3.36 3.59 3.55
N GLU A 98 -4.49 3.57 4.23
CA GLU A 98 -4.81 4.49 5.31
C GLU A 98 -3.77 4.44 6.43
N TRP A 99 -3.38 5.62 6.91
CA TRP A 99 -2.54 5.73 8.10
C TRP A 99 -3.40 5.66 9.35
N LEU A 100 -3.18 4.65 10.18
CA LEU A 100 -3.78 4.50 11.50
C LEU A 100 -2.77 4.99 12.54
N GLY A 101 -2.93 6.22 13.05
CA GLY A 101 -2.06 6.74 14.10
C GLY A 101 -2.44 8.14 14.56
#